data_AF-A0A423LLY3-F1
#
_entry.id   AF-A0A423LLY3-F1
#
_cell.length_a   1.000
_cell.length_b   1.000
_cell.length_c   1.000
_cell.angle_alpha   90.00
_cell.angle_beta   90.00
_cell.angle_gamma   90.00
#
_symmetry.space_group_name_H-M   'P 1'
#
loop_
_entity.id
_entity.type
_entity.pdbx_description
1 polymer ?
#
loop_
_entity_poly.entity_id
_entity_poly.type
_entity_poly.pdbx_seq_one_letter_code
_entity_poly.pdbx_strand_id
1 'polypeptide(L)' 'MSTLSPDQHERYLEVLEAAESLYGGDIDAAMRWMSHPVKAFDGKAPADMVTTRLETDTVIEFIRRLEHGFVA' A
#
# COMPACT_ATOMS: atom_id res chain seq x y z
N MET A 1 15.41 9.25 -12.03
CA MET A 1 14.04 8.99 -11.56
C MET A 1 13.61 7.71 -12.24
N SER A 2 13.58 6.59 -11.51
CA SER A 2 13.15 5.32 -12.09
C SER A 2 11.67 5.41 -12.38
N THR A 3 11.29 5.56 -13.65
CA THR A 3 9.90 5.47 -14.08
C THR A 3 9.40 4.06 -13.74
N LEU A 4 8.34 3.96 -12.94
CA LEU A 4 7.68 2.69 -12.66
C LEU A 4 7.33 2.00 -13.99
N SER A 5 7.50 0.69 -14.06
CA SER A 5 6.95 -0.06 -15.21
C SER A 5 5.41 0.08 -15.23
N PRO A 6 4.73 -0.10 -16.37
CA PRO A 6 3.26 -0.06 -16.41
C PRO A 6 2.63 -0.98 -15.36
N ASP A 7 3.13 -2.22 -15.22
CA ASP A 7 2.66 -3.13 -14.17
C ASP A 7 2.87 -2.60 -12.75
N GLN A 8 3.99 -1.90 -12.49
CA GLN A 8 4.24 -1.30 -11.18
C GLN A 8 3.35 -0.10 -10.92
N HIS A 9 3.02 0.67 -11.97
CA HIS A 9 2.08 1.78 -11.87
C HIS A 9 0.67 1.29 -11.58
N GLU A 10 0.21 0.24 -12.26
CA GLU A 10 -1.09 -0.40 -11.99
C GLU A 10 -1.17 -0.93 -10.55
N ARG A 11 -0.13 -1.61 -10.07
CA ARG A 11 -0.06 -2.08 -8.68
C ARG A 11 0.01 -0.94 -7.67
N TYR A 12 0.67 0.16 -8.00
CA TYR A 12 0.68 1.34 -7.15
C TYR A 12 -0.72 1.94 -6.99
N LEU A 13 -1.48 2.05 -8.08
CA LEU A 13 -2.87 2.52 -8.03
C LEU A 13 -3.75 1.56 -7.23
N GLU A 14 -3.61 0.24 -7.43
CA GLU A 14 -4.35 -0.78 -6.67
C GLU A 14 -4.14 -0.62 -5.16
N VAL A 15 -2.91 -0.39 -4.70
CA VAL A 15 -2.60 -0.17 -3.28
C VAL A 15 -3.10 1.19 -2.80
N LEU A 16 -3.00 2.23 -3.62
CA LEU A 16 -3.48 3.57 -3.28
C LEU A 16 -5.00 3.59 -3.09
N GLU A 17 -5.75 2.95 -3.99
CA GLU A 17 -7.21 2.84 -3.88
C GLU A 17 -7.62 2.08 -2.60
N ALA A 18 -6.91 1.00 -2.26
CA ALA A 18 -7.14 0.28 -1.01
C ALA A 18 -6.80 1.13 0.23
N ALA A 19 -5.71 1.90 0.18
CA ALA A 19 -5.34 2.82 1.26
C ALA A 19 -6.35 3.96 1.41
N GLU A 20 -6.86 4.51 0.32
CA GLU A 20 -7.92 5.52 0.35
C GLU A 20 -9.19 4.98 1.03
N SER A 21 -9.59 3.73 0.74
CA SER A 21 -10.68 3.05 1.45
C SER A 21 -10.42 2.95 2.95
N LEU A 22 -9.22 2.51 3.34
CA LEU A 22 -8.81 2.40 4.75
C LEU A 22 -8.93 3.72 5.51
N TYR A 23 -8.60 4.84 4.86
CA TYR A 23 -8.67 6.18 5.43
C TYR A 23 -10.01 6.90 5.16
N GLY A 24 -11.03 6.18 4.68
CA GLY A 24 -12.37 6.73 4.50
C GLY A 24 -12.48 7.79 3.40
N GLY A 25 -11.68 7.67 2.34
CA GLY A 25 -11.63 8.64 1.23
C GLY A 25 -10.62 9.78 1.41
N ASP A 26 -9.87 9.81 2.52
CA ASP A 26 -8.83 10.83 2.73
C ASP A 26 -7.56 10.48 1.93
N ILE A 27 -7.49 11.04 0.71
CA ILE A 27 -6.39 10.81 -0.22
C ILE A 27 -5.04 11.33 0.32
N ASP A 28 -5.03 12.40 1.10
CA ASP A 28 -3.80 12.94 1.70
C ASP A 28 -3.25 11.99 2.76
N ALA A 29 -4.14 11.43 3.60
CA ALA A 29 -3.78 10.40 4.57
C ALA A 29 -3.28 9.12 3.88
N ALA A 30 -3.96 8.68 2.82
CA ALA A 30 -3.56 7.52 2.03
C ALA A 30 -2.18 7.71 1.39
N MET A 31 -1.93 8.85 0.73
CA MET A 31 -0.63 9.18 0.13
C MET A 31 0.49 9.24 1.16
N ARG A 32 0.19 9.78 2.36
CA ARG A 32 1.14 9.81 3.47
C ARG A 32 1.47 8.40 3.95
N TRP A 33 0.48 7.53 4.08
CA TRP A 33 0.67 6.14 4.47
C TRP A 33 1.47 5.36 3.41
N MET A 34 1.17 5.55 2.13
CA MET A 34 1.89 4.95 1.00
C MET A 34 3.40 5.22 1.02
N SER A 35 3.80 6.35 1.60
CA SER A 35 5.20 6.79 1.70
C SER A 35 5.83 6.50 3.07
N HIS A 36 5.07 5.96 4.04
CA HIS A 36 5.55 5.75 5.40
C HIS A 36 6.01 4.31 5.60
N PRO A 37 7.22 4.09 6.16
CA PRO A 37 7.69 2.78 6.58
C PRO A 37 6.70 2.03 7.47
N VAL A 38 6.35 0.81 7.11
CA VAL A 38 5.48 -0.06 7.93
C VAL A 38 6.31 -1.21 8.49
N LYS A 39 6.31 -1.37 9.82
CA LYS A 39 7.09 -2.43 10.50
C LYS A 39 6.75 -3.84 9.99
N ALA A 40 5.49 -4.09 9.65
CA ALA A 40 5.03 -5.37 9.10
C ALA A 40 5.65 -5.71 7.72
N PHE A 41 6.15 -4.71 6.98
CA PHE A 41 6.79 -4.86 5.68
C PHE A 41 8.32 -4.74 5.77
N ASP A 42 8.89 -5.15 6.91
CA ASP A 42 10.33 -5.04 7.18
C ASP A 42 10.84 -3.58 7.11
N GLY A 43 9.97 -2.61 7.42
CA GLY A 43 10.28 -1.18 7.36
C GLY A 43 10.23 -0.57 5.96
N LYS A 44 9.79 -1.31 4.94
CA LYS A 44 9.49 -0.74 3.62
C LYS A 44 8.21 0.09 3.65
N ALA A 45 8.13 1.10 2.77
CA ALA A 45 6.88 1.80 2.54
C ALA A 45 5.95 0.96 1.64
N PRO A 46 4.61 1.11 1.74
CA PRO A 46 3.68 0.44 0.83
C PRO A 46 3.98 0.69 -0.65
N ALA A 47 4.43 1.90 -1.00
CA ALA A 47 4.84 2.23 -2.36
C ALA A 47 6.06 1.42 -2.87
N ASP A 48 6.94 0.96 -1.98
CA ASP A 48 8.10 0.13 -2.36
C ASP A 48 7.70 -1.34 -2.61
N MET A 49 6.56 -1.76 -2.02
CA MET A 49 6.02 -3.12 -2.13
C MET A 49 5.29 -3.37 -3.46
N VAL A 50 5.23 -2.40 -4.36
CA VAL A 50 4.62 -2.57 -5.70
C VAL A 50 5.58 -3.25 -6.69
N THR A 51 6.79 -3.60 -6.24
CA THR A 51 7.85 -4.17 -7.09
C THR A 51 7.47 -5.54 -7.64
N THR A 52 6.87 -6.41 -6.82
CA THR A 52 6.38 -7.74 -7.22
C THR A 52 4.91 -7.91 -6.88
N ARG A 53 4.18 -8.76 -7.62
CA ARG A 53 2.76 -9.02 -7.34
C ARG A 53 2.56 -9.56 -5.92
N LEU A 54 3.45 -10.44 -5.47
CA LEU A 54 3.43 -11.01 -4.12
C LEU A 54 3.57 -9.93 -3.03
N GLU A 55 4.49 -8.98 -3.19
CA GLU A 55 4.64 -7.86 -2.25
C GLU A 55 3.38 -6.97 -2.26
N THR A 56 2.78 -6.73 -3.44
CA THR A 56 1.54 -5.94 -3.56
C THR A 56 0.38 -6.63 -2.84
N ASP A 57 0.14 -7.92 -3.11
CA ASP A 57 -0.92 -8.68 -2.45
C ASP A 57 -0.72 -8.73 -0.92
N THR A 58 0.54 -8.73 -0.45
CA THR A 58 0.86 -8.66 0.99
C THR A 58 0.37 -7.34 1.61
N VAL A 59 0.53 -6.22 0.91
CA VAL A 59 0.04 -4.91 1.38
C VAL A 59 -1.48 -4.88 1.39
N ILE A 60 -2.12 -5.38 0.33
CA ILE A 60 -3.59 -5.42 0.24
C ILE A 60 -4.18 -6.29 1.37
N GLU A 61 -3.62 -7.47 1.63
CA GLU A 61 -4.06 -8.32 2.74
C GLU A 61 -3.86 -7.65 4.11
N PHE A 62 -2.78 -6.87 4.28
CA PHE A 62 -2.57 -6.10 5.49
C PHE A 62 -3.62 -5.01 5.68
N ILE A 63 -3.97 -4.26 4.61
CA ILE A 63 -5.04 -3.26 4.65
C ILE A 63 -6.37 -3.90 5.06
N ARG A 64 -6.75 -5.01 4.44
CA ARG A 64 -7.99 -5.72 4.80
C ARG A 64 -8.01 -6.10 6.29
N ARG A 65 -6.88 -6.57 6.84
CA ARG A 65 -6.77 -6.86 8.27
C ARG A 65 -7.00 -5.62 9.14
N LEU A 66 -6.46 -4.46 8.75
CA LEU A 66 -6.69 -3.20 9.45
C LEU A 66 -8.16 -2.77 9.40
N GLU A 67 -8.82 -2.88 8.25
CA GLU A 67 -10.24 -2.54 8.08
C GLU A 67 -11.15 -3.41 8.98
N HIS A 68 -10.81 -4.69 9.14
CA HIS A 68 -11.52 -5.61 10.02
C HIS A 68 -11.12 -5.49 11.51
N GLY A 69 -10.24 -4.55 11.87
CA GLY A 69 -9.84 -4.30 13.25
C GLY A 69 -8.85 -5.32 13.82
N PHE A 70 -8.16 -6.10 12.97
CA PHE A 70 -7.10 -6.99 13.42
C PHE A 70 -5.85 -6.18 13.73
N VAL A 71 -5.54 -6.06 15.03
CA VAL A 71 -4.26 -5.54 15.51
C VAL A 71 -3.23 -6.67 15.34
N ALA A 72 -2.30 -6.50 14.39
CA ALA A 72 -1.13 -7.38 14.24
C ALA A 72 -0.07 -7.08 15.29
#